data_AF-A0A935VEK3-F1
#
_entry.id   AF-A0A935VEK3-F1
#
_cell.length_a   1.000
_cell.length_b   1.000
_cell.length_c   1.000
_cell.angle_alpha   90.00
_cell.angle_beta   90.00
_cell.angle_gamma   90.00
#
_symmetry.space_group_name_H-M   'P 1'
#
loop_
_entity.id
_entity.type
_entity.pdbx_description
1 polymer ?
#
loop_
_entity_poly.entity_id
_entity_poly.type
_entity_poly.pdbx_seq_one_letter_code
_entity_poly.pdbx_strand_id
1 'polypeptide(L)'
;MEKYLVTIEFRYSDAPQTEDGSTSKNKTVTIGVYDTFDDACINGNNLLETLESKFELHEFPGGRKAPKERFSKNGGCFGSKNTLVTNMAYLKTPFAFYAKIQTLKYSGIDESINDVVDSIKRYRSYKLV
;
A
#
# COMPACT_ATOMS: atom_id res chain seq x y z
N MET A 1 -18.72 -8.31 0.38
CA MET A 1 -17.90 -8.48 1.60
C MET A 1 -16.56 -7.77 1.38
N GLU A 2 -16.00 -7.11 2.39
CA GLU A 2 -14.69 -6.46 2.28
C GLU A 2 -13.63 -7.26 3.06
N LYS A 3 -12.41 -7.31 2.52
CA LYS A 3 -11.20 -7.74 3.23
C LYS A 3 -10.11 -6.69 3.04
N TYR A 4 -9.06 -6.74 3.84
CA TYR A 4 -8.00 -5.74 3.85
C TYR A 4 -6.65 -6.41 3.67
N LEU A 5 -6.05 -6.22 2.50
CA LEU A 5 -4.74 -6.76 2.15
C LEU A 5 -3.64 -5.79 2.60
N VAL A 6 -2.76 -6.25 3.48
CA VAL A 6 -1.58 -5.51 3.93
C VAL A 6 -0.36 -6.01 3.16
N THR A 7 0.35 -5.09 2.53
CA THR A 7 1.55 -5.38 1.73
C THR A 7 2.65 -4.37 2.02
N ILE A 8 3.90 -4.75 1.74
CA ILE A 8 5.01 -3.83 1.60
C ILE A 8 5.75 -4.12 0.31
N GLU A 9 5.91 -3.08 -0.51
CA GLU A 9 6.76 -3.11 -1.70
C GLU A 9 8.09 -2.43 -1.38
N PHE A 10 9.20 -3.12 -1.58
CA PHE A 10 10.54 -2.55 -1.58
C PHE A 10 10.97 -2.25 -3.01
N ARG A 11 11.56 -1.08 -3.25
CA ARG A 11 12.19 -0.70 -4.52
C ARG A 11 13.65 -0.35 -4.27
N TYR A 12 14.55 -1.04 -4.96
CA TYR A 12 15.99 -0.97 -4.71
C TYR A 12 16.77 -1.22 -6.00
N SER A 13 18.06 -0.89 -5.97
CA SER A 13 18.98 -1.24 -7.06
C SER A 13 19.75 -2.51 -6.69
N ASP A 14 19.96 -3.39 -7.65
CA ASP A 14 20.76 -4.61 -7.53
C ASP A 14 21.56 -4.85 -8.82
N ALA A 15 22.53 -5.76 -8.76
CA ALA A 15 23.31 -6.15 -9.93
C ALA A 15 22.39 -6.73 -11.03
N PRO A 16 22.63 -6.40 -12.31
CA PRO A 16 21.89 -6.99 -13.40
C PRO A 16 22.29 -8.47 -13.54
N GLN A 17 21.32 -9.33 -13.86
CA GLN A 17 21.56 -10.78 -14.03
C GLN A 17 22.09 -11.12 -15.43
N THR A 18 21.99 -10.17 -16.36
CA THR A 18 22.37 -10.28 -17.77
C THR A 18 23.05 -8.98 -18.19
N GLU A 19 23.83 -9.02 -19.27
CA GLU A 19 24.56 -7.85 -19.79
C GLU A 19 23.64 -6.63 -20.06
N ASP A 20 22.45 -6.87 -20.63
CA ASP A 20 21.43 -5.83 -20.88
C ASP A 20 20.38 -5.70 -19.76
N GLY A 21 20.66 -6.25 -18.57
CA GLY A 21 19.70 -6.34 -17.48
C GLY A 21 19.42 -5.01 -16.77
N SER A 22 18.19 -4.82 -16.29
CA SER A 22 17.86 -3.67 -15.44
C SER A 22 18.42 -3.85 -14.02
N THR A 23 19.01 -2.78 -13.49
CA THR A 23 19.45 -2.66 -12.09
C THR A 23 18.31 -2.34 -11.14
N SER A 24 17.18 -1.81 -11.64
CA SER A 24 16.01 -1.50 -10.81
C SER A 24 15.23 -2.78 -10.48
N LYS A 25 15.13 -3.10 -9.19
CA LYS A 25 14.38 -4.25 -8.67
C LYS A 25 13.26 -3.79 -7.76
N ASN A 26 12.24 -4.64 -7.66
CA ASN A 26 11.22 -4.53 -6.64
C ASN A 26 10.97 -5.89 -5.97
N LYS A 27 10.47 -5.85 -4.73
CA LYS A 27 10.04 -7.02 -4.00
C LYS A 27 8.81 -6.66 -3.18
N THR A 28 7.70 -7.34 -3.46
CA THR A 28 6.46 -7.19 -2.68
C THR A 28 6.29 -8.35 -1.73
N VAL A 29 6.01 -8.05 -0.47
CA VAL A 29 5.70 -9.02 0.57
C VAL A 29 4.27 -8.79 1.04
N THR A 30 3.46 -9.85 1.00
CA THR A 30 2.14 -9.85 1.63
C THR A 30 2.30 -10.15 3.11
N ILE A 31 1.79 -9.25 3.95
CA ILE A 31 1.80 -9.43 5.41
C ILE A 31 0.58 -10.23 5.86
N GLY A 32 -0.57 -9.95 5.25
CA GLY A 32 -1.79 -10.70 5.52
C GLY A 32 -3.02 -10.12 4.83
N VAL A 33 -4.11 -10.87 4.88
CA VAL A 33 -5.45 -10.45 4.47
C VAL A 33 -6.34 -10.53 5.71
N TYR A 34 -6.98 -9.41 6.07
CA TYR A 34 -7.72 -9.27 7.30
C TYR A 34 -9.19 -8.95 7.06
N ASP A 35 -10.02 -9.31 8.03
CA ASP A 35 -11.47 -9.14 7.95
C ASP A 35 -11.89 -7.72 8.32
N THR A 36 -11.12 -7.07 9.19
CA THR A 36 -11.38 -5.70 9.64
C THR A 36 -10.22 -4.77 9.28
N PHE A 37 -10.53 -3.49 9.11
CA PHE A 37 -9.50 -2.49 8.87
C PHE A 37 -8.62 -2.24 10.11
N ASP A 38 -9.15 -2.47 11.32
CA ASP A 38 -8.37 -2.35 12.56
C ASP A 38 -7.28 -3.41 12.63
N ASP A 39 -7.63 -4.67 12.35
CA ASP A 39 -6.66 -5.76 12.32
C ASP A 39 -5.57 -5.51 11.28
N ALA A 40 -5.95 -4.99 10.11
CA ALA A 40 -5.01 -4.58 9.08
C ALA A 40 -4.08 -3.44 9.56
N CYS A 41 -4.60 -2.46 10.30
CA CYS A 41 -3.78 -1.40 10.89
C CYS A 41 -2.80 -1.95 11.94
N ILE A 42 -3.27 -2.79 12.85
CA ILE A 42 -2.44 -3.39 13.91
C ILE A 42 -1.28 -4.16 13.27
N ASN A 43 -1.57 -5.08 12.35
CA ASN A 43 -0.54 -5.89 11.71
C ASN A 43 0.38 -5.07 10.79
N GLY A 44 -0.18 -4.09 10.07
CA GLY A 44 0.62 -3.14 9.29
C GLY A 44 1.57 -2.32 10.17
N ASN A 45 1.13 -1.90 11.36
CA ASN A 45 1.96 -1.14 12.30
C ASN A 45 3.04 -2.02 12.96
N ASN A 46 2.76 -3.29 13.26
CA ASN A 46 3.77 -4.25 13.73
C ASN A 46 4.89 -4.46 12.67
N LEU A 47 4.53 -4.47 11.39
CA LEU A 47 5.51 -4.45 10.29
C LEU A 47 6.37 -3.17 10.36
N LEU A 48 5.77 -1.99 10.55
CA LEU A 48 6.52 -0.73 10.62
C LEU A 48 7.46 -0.70 11.83
N GLU A 49 7.05 -1.23 12.98
CA GLU A 49 7.92 -1.39 14.15
C GLU A 49 9.11 -2.32 13.88
N THR A 50 8.90 -3.36 13.08
CA THR A 50 10.00 -4.22 12.62
C THR A 50 11.00 -3.45 11.75
N LEU A 51 10.54 -2.56 10.86
CA LEU A 51 11.44 -1.68 10.11
C LEU A 51 12.16 -0.68 11.01
N GLU A 52 11.47 -0.08 11.97
CA GLU A 52 12.04 0.86 12.96
C GLU A 52 13.13 0.23 13.83
N SER A 53 13.04 -1.08 14.09
CA SER A 53 14.10 -1.81 14.80
C SER A 53 15.40 -1.99 13.98
N LYS A 54 15.33 -1.77 12.66
CA LYS A 54 16.42 -2.02 11.71
C LYS A 54 16.98 -0.74 11.10
N PHE A 55 16.18 0.32 11.03
CA PHE A 55 16.52 1.57 10.37
C PHE A 55 16.22 2.76 11.27
N GLU A 56 17.09 3.76 11.21
CA GLU A 56 16.91 4.98 11.98
C GLU A 56 15.79 5.85 11.40
N LEU A 57 15.14 6.62 12.27
CA LEU A 57 14.23 7.68 11.85
C LEU A 57 15.02 8.76 11.11
N HIS A 58 14.37 9.38 10.12
CA HIS A 58 14.91 10.53 9.43
C HIS A 58 15.15 11.68 10.42
N GLU A 59 16.26 12.39 10.28
CA GLU A 59 16.58 13.58 11.06
C GLU A 59 16.52 14.80 10.15
N PHE A 60 15.62 15.74 10.47
CA PHE A 60 15.46 16.98 9.72
C PHE A 60 16.61 17.95 10.03
N PRO A 61 16.88 18.92 9.14
CA PRO A 61 17.75 20.05 9.47
C PRO A 61 17.32 20.69 10.81
N GLY A 62 18.25 20.77 11.76
CA GLY A 62 17.97 21.24 13.13
C GLY A 62 17.84 20.14 14.19
N GLY A 63 18.10 18.87 13.85
CA GLY A 63 18.22 17.78 14.82
C GLY A 63 16.89 17.14 15.26
N ARG A 64 15.76 17.59 14.69
CA ARG A 64 14.45 17.02 14.98
C ARG A 64 14.29 15.70 14.24
N LYS A 65 14.00 14.62 14.99
CA LYS A 65 13.65 13.32 14.39
C LYS A 65 12.24 13.33 13.81
N ALA A 66 12.05 12.59 12.73
CA ALA A 66 10.76 12.37 12.11
C ALA A 66 9.77 11.69 13.07
N PRO A 67 8.48 12.05 13.01
CA PRO A 67 7.46 11.30 13.71
C PRO A 67 7.36 9.88 13.13
N LYS A 68 6.88 8.96 13.95
CA LYS A 68 6.59 7.60 13.51
C LYS A 68 5.32 7.60 12.67
N GLU A 69 5.45 7.19 11.42
CA GLU A 69 4.30 7.01 10.52
C GLU A 69 3.52 5.75 10.88
N ARG A 70 2.18 5.81 10.81
CA ARG A 70 1.31 4.68 11.18
C ARG A 70 0.08 4.60 10.28
N PHE A 71 -0.36 3.37 10.00
CA PHE A 71 -1.70 3.13 9.49
C PHE A 71 -2.72 3.50 10.55
N SER A 72 -3.79 4.18 10.13
CA SER A 72 -4.84 4.61 11.05
C SER A 72 -6.16 4.87 10.32
N LYS A 73 -7.27 4.78 11.06
CA LYS A 73 -8.60 5.12 10.55
C LYS A 73 -8.81 6.60 10.28
N ASN A 74 -8.19 7.45 11.10
CA ASN A 74 -8.53 8.87 11.16
C ASN A 74 -7.31 9.81 11.06
N GLY A 75 -6.09 9.31 10.85
CA GLY A 75 -4.92 10.18 10.59
C GLY A 75 -4.64 11.31 11.61
N GLY A 76 -5.20 11.23 12.83
CA GLY A 76 -5.23 12.31 13.83
C GLY A 76 -6.66 12.73 14.23
N CYS A 77 -6.80 13.88 14.90
CA CYS A 77 -8.10 14.40 15.38
C CYS A 77 -9.04 14.89 14.26
N PHE A 78 -8.49 15.19 13.07
CA PHE A 78 -9.23 15.69 11.91
C PHE A 78 -8.74 15.06 10.58
N GLY A 79 -8.03 13.93 10.67
CA GLY A 79 -7.40 13.33 9.50
C GLY A 79 -8.29 12.35 8.75
N SER A 80 -7.80 11.91 7.61
CA SER A 80 -8.40 10.84 6.82
C SER A 80 -7.76 9.49 7.14
N LYS A 81 -8.42 8.42 6.70
CA LYS A 81 -7.89 7.06 6.70
C LYS A 81 -6.49 7.03 6.07
N ASN A 82 -5.48 6.66 6.84
CA ASN A 82 -4.12 6.50 6.36
C ASN A 82 -3.88 5.03 5.99
N THR A 83 -3.78 4.75 4.70
CA THR A 83 -3.60 3.40 4.14
C THR A 83 -2.27 3.22 3.43
N LEU A 84 -1.40 4.23 3.43
CA LEU A 84 -0.11 4.21 2.75
C LEU A 84 0.96 4.84 3.65
N VAL A 85 1.99 4.08 3.97
CA VAL A 85 3.20 4.58 4.64
C VAL A 85 4.38 4.34 3.71
N THR A 86 5.21 5.37 3.53
CA THR A 86 6.41 5.30 2.69
C THR A 86 7.63 5.71 3.49
N ASN A 87 8.83 5.47 2.96
CA ASN A 87 10.06 5.91 3.60
C ASN A 87 10.26 7.44 3.60
N MET A 88 9.51 8.19 2.77
CA MET A 88 9.70 9.64 2.59
C MET A 88 9.53 10.40 3.90
N ALA A 89 10.59 11.09 4.34
CA ALA A 89 10.65 11.83 5.60
C ALA A 89 10.29 11.01 6.86
N TYR A 90 10.47 9.68 6.81
CA TYR A 90 10.15 8.77 7.92
C TYR A 90 11.36 7.93 8.36
N LEU A 91 11.80 6.96 7.56
CA LEU A 91 12.94 6.09 7.86
C LEU A 91 14.09 6.36 6.89
N LYS A 92 15.32 6.34 7.41
CA LYS A 92 16.54 6.41 6.60
C LYS A 92 16.90 5.01 6.11
N THR A 93 16.41 4.67 4.93
CA THR A 93 16.63 3.37 4.28
C THR A 93 17.48 3.51 3.02
N PRO A 94 18.28 2.48 2.65
CA PRO A 94 19.01 2.44 1.37
C PRO A 94 18.11 2.07 0.17
N PHE A 95 16.82 1.90 0.39
CA PHE A 95 15.79 1.55 -0.59
C PHE A 95 14.53 2.39 -0.34
N ALA A 96 13.65 2.49 -1.35
CA ALA A 96 12.31 3.01 -1.12
C ALA A 96 11.38 1.88 -0.67
N PHE A 97 10.39 2.19 0.17
CA PHE A 97 9.32 1.24 0.47
C PHE A 97 7.95 1.90 0.44
N TYR A 98 6.94 1.07 0.15
CA TYR A 98 5.53 1.44 0.13
C TYR A 98 4.76 0.36 0.89
N ALA A 99 4.48 0.62 2.16
CA ALA A 99 3.59 -0.22 2.96
C ALA A 99 2.15 0.25 2.75
N LYS A 100 1.26 -0.66 2.36
CA LYS A 100 -0.10 -0.31 1.92
C LYS A 100 -1.15 -1.25 2.49
N ILE A 101 -2.29 -0.68 2.89
CA ILE A 101 -3.54 -1.41 3.12
C ILE A 101 -4.47 -1.19 1.93
N GLN A 102 -4.79 -2.26 1.21
CA GLN A 102 -5.74 -2.25 0.10
C GLN A 102 -7.05 -2.90 0.52
N THR A 103 -8.17 -2.20 0.33
CA THR A 103 -9.50 -2.81 0.46
C THR A 103 -9.77 -3.70 -0.74
N LEU A 104 -10.00 -4.98 -0.47
CA LEU A 104 -10.48 -5.98 -1.43
C LEU A 104 -12.01 -6.05 -1.32
N LYS A 105 -12.71 -5.72 -2.41
CA LYS A 105 -14.16 -5.81 -2.50
C LYS A 105 -14.54 -7.10 -3.22
N TYR A 106 -15.24 -7.98 -2.53
CA TYR A 106 -15.76 -9.21 -3.10
C TYR A 106 -17.20 -8.97 -3.58
N SER A 107 -17.42 -9.19 -4.88
CA SER A 107 -18.72 -9.22 -5.54
C SER A 107 -19.01 -10.63 -6.08
N GLY A 108 -20.28 -10.95 -6.28
CA GLY A 108 -20.68 -12.18 -6.97
C GLY A 108 -20.28 -12.11 -8.44
N ILE A 109 -19.72 -13.21 -8.97
CA ILE A 109 -19.24 -13.23 -10.37
C ILE A 109 -20.38 -13.03 -11.37
N ASP A 110 -21.55 -13.64 -11.13
CA ASP A 110 -22.71 -13.53 -12.01
C ASP A 110 -23.28 -12.10 -12.05
N GLU A 111 -23.41 -11.47 -10.88
CA GLU A 111 -23.84 -10.08 -10.77
C GLU A 111 -22.85 -9.14 -11.50
N SER A 112 -21.55 -9.39 -11.33
CA SER A 112 -20.50 -8.58 -11.96
C SER A 112 -20.52 -8.73 -13.49
N ILE A 113 -20.73 -9.95 -14.00
CA ILE A 113 -20.87 -10.20 -15.44
C ILE A 113 -22.10 -9.47 -15.99
N ASN A 114 -23.25 -9.58 -15.31
CA ASN A 114 -24.48 -8.93 -15.74
C ASN A 114 -24.33 -7.40 -15.79
N ASP A 115 -23.72 -6.78 -14.78
CA ASP A 115 -23.49 -5.33 -14.79
C ASP A 115 -22.53 -4.89 -15.91
N VAL A 116 -21.49 -5.67 -16.21
CA VAL A 116 -20.59 -5.40 -17.35
C VAL A 116 -21.34 -5.48 -18.68
N VAL A 117 -22.14 -6.54 -18.88
CA VAL A 117 -22.94 -6.70 -20.11
C VAL A 117 -23.94 -5.55 -20.26
N ASP A 118 -24.61 -5.16 -19.19
CA ASP A 118 -25.57 -4.06 -19.22
C ASP A 118 -24.89 -2.70 -19.43
N SER A 119 -23.69 -2.50 -18.87
CA SER A 119 -22.85 -1.32 -19.15
C SER A 119 -22.50 -1.22 -20.64
N ILE A 120 -22.15 -2.33 -21.28
CA ILE A 120 -21.86 -2.38 -22.72
C ILE A 120 -23.11 -2.02 -23.52
N LYS A 121 -24.29 -2.55 -23.15
CA LYS A 121 -25.57 -2.20 -23.80
C LYS A 121 -25.86 -0.71 -23.68
N ARG A 122 -25.73 -0.13 -22.48
CA ARG A 122 -25.91 1.31 -22.23
C ARG A 122 -24.98 2.16 -23.10
N TYR A 123 -23.70 1.79 -23.19
CA TYR A 123 -22.74 2.50 -24.03
C TYR A 123 -23.06 2.44 -25.52
N ARG A 124 -23.46 1.26 -26.03
CA ARG A 124 -23.90 1.11 -27.43
C ARG A 124 -25.11 1.98 -27.72
N SER A 125 -26.10 2.01 -26.82
CA SER A 125 -27.28 2.87 -26.98
C SER A 125 -26.90 4.35 -26.99
N TYR A 126 -25.96 4.79 -26.15
CA TYR A 126 -25.46 6.17 -26.16
C TYR A 126 -24.76 6.54 -27.48
N LYS A 127 -23.98 5.62 -28.07
CA LYS A 127 -23.27 5.83 -29.35
C LYS A 127 -24.17 5.86 -30.58
N LEU A 128 -25.40 5.37 -30.46
CA LEU A 128 -26.40 5.33 -31.54
C LEU A 128 -27.33 6.56 -31.54
N VAL A 129 -27.19 7.43 -30.54
CA VAL A 129 -27.83 8.76 -30.44
C VAL A 129 -26.83 9.81 -30.91
#